data_AF-A0A4P5SVU7-F1
#
_entry.id   AF-A0A4P5SVU7-F1
#
_cell.length_a   1.000
_cell.length_b   1.000
_cell.length_c   1.000
_cell.angle_alpha   90.00
_cell.angle_beta   90.00
_cell.angle_gamma   90.00
#
_symmetry.space_group_name_H-M   'P 1'
#
loop_
_entity.id
_entity.type
_entity.pdbx_description
1 polymer ?
#
loop_
_entity_poly.entity_id
_entity_poly.type
_entity_poly.pdbx_seq_one_letter_code
_entity_poly.pdbx_strand_id
1 'polypeptide(L)'
;MQQKHLPTPETHSSKGVQNVVVGSEALTGTETTAQEVFSKGLGELLSLEAKKFRQRIAKMLVGVTAFTAVALSTRVLLGQESWEALLPTEYVVPGVLSAMLLLSLLAVHRSRKPRQRTRTLTAQVAKQTDVRSVGGLIDVLTLDDGKTHEIAIIALTELLPQLMESDAGLLNSAQRAQLNRFLSIPIENPLYKDVRTLLQPASSQAIAFRVAILQALGQVGDSKALAVVEQIANQKPKTSGEKRIHEAAVACLSTLRHRVEQMQNSSTLLRASQASYVDSDTLLRAVTGDQEAPHDNLLRASESPFD
;
A
#
# COMPACT_ATOMS: atom_id res chain seq x y z
N MET A 1 50.27 1.45 37.55
CA MET A 1 51.01 0.22 37.23
C MET A 1 50.22 -0.97 37.75
N GLN A 2 49.48 -1.66 36.90
CA GLN A 2 48.95 -3.01 37.18
C GLN A 2 48.53 -3.63 35.84
N GLN A 3 49.44 -4.44 35.28
CA GLN A 3 49.25 -5.22 34.05
C GLN A 3 48.35 -6.42 34.38
N LYS A 4 47.24 -6.55 33.66
CA LYS A 4 46.31 -7.67 33.75
C LYS A 4 46.59 -8.62 32.58
N HIS A 5 47.02 -9.83 32.92
CA HIS A 5 47.37 -10.93 32.02
C HIS A 5 46.23 -11.26 31.05
N LEU A 6 46.54 -11.27 29.74
CA LEU A 6 45.71 -11.86 28.69
C LEU A 6 46.08 -13.36 28.51
N PRO A 7 45.10 -14.26 28.34
CA PRO A 7 45.36 -15.63 27.90
C PRO A 7 45.50 -15.72 26.37
N THR A 8 46.52 -16.46 25.96
CA THR A 8 46.88 -16.88 24.60
C THR A 8 45.81 -17.81 23.99
N PRO A 9 45.45 -17.65 22.71
CA PRO A 9 44.61 -18.61 22.01
C PRO A 9 45.44 -19.77 21.44
N GLU A 10 44.97 -20.98 21.73
CA GLU A 10 45.51 -22.24 21.23
C GLU A 10 45.30 -22.40 19.72
N THR A 11 46.34 -22.91 19.08
CA THR A 11 46.46 -23.19 17.66
C THR A 11 45.88 -24.57 17.35
N HIS A 12 44.65 -24.64 16.85
CA HIS A 12 44.09 -25.87 16.28
C HIS A 12 44.37 -25.98 14.78
N SER A 13 45.45 -26.71 14.53
CA SER A 13 45.64 -27.75 13.51
C SER A 13 44.61 -27.85 12.37
N SER A 14 45.12 -27.44 11.21
CA SER A 14 44.75 -27.81 9.85
C SER A 14 44.30 -29.27 9.67
N LYS A 15 43.07 -29.45 9.20
CA LYS A 15 42.67 -30.62 8.39
C LYS A 15 41.97 -30.11 7.14
N GLY A 16 42.53 -30.51 6.00
CA GLY A 16 42.13 -30.06 4.67
C GLY A 16 40.65 -30.27 4.39
N VAL A 17 40.01 -29.18 3.97
CA VAL A 17 38.72 -29.21 3.29
C VAL A 17 39.04 -29.09 1.80
N GLN A 18 38.84 -30.20 1.10
CA GLN A 18 38.88 -30.27 -0.34
C GLN A 18 37.89 -29.26 -0.93
N ASN A 19 38.39 -28.44 -1.85
CA ASN A 19 37.61 -27.69 -2.81
C ASN A 19 36.65 -28.63 -3.54
N VAL A 20 35.38 -28.57 -3.15
CA VAL A 20 34.26 -29.06 -3.95
C VAL A 20 33.58 -27.82 -4.50
N VAL A 21 34.05 -27.40 -5.67
CA VAL A 21 33.35 -26.47 -6.56
C VAL A 21 32.13 -27.24 -7.09
N VAL A 22 31.05 -27.24 -6.33
CA VAL A 22 29.73 -27.70 -6.78
C VAL A 22 28.88 -26.47 -7.02
N GLY A 23 28.38 -26.37 -8.24
CA GLY A 23 27.63 -25.23 -8.78
C GLY A 23 26.53 -24.76 -7.84
N SER A 24 26.72 -23.55 -7.32
CA SER A 24 25.76 -22.79 -6.52
C SER A 24 24.85 -21.95 -7.44
N GLU A 25 24.16 -22.59 -8.39
CA GLU A 25 23.22 -21.90 -9.30
C GLU A 25 21.77 -22.40 -9.20
N ALA A 26 21.44 -23.34 -8.32
CA ALA A 26 20.11 -23.97 -8.29
C ALA A 26 19.27 -23.79 -7.00
N LEU A 27 19.78 -23.14 -5.95
CA LEU A 27 19.10 -23.09 -4.63
C LEU A 27 18.51 -21.73 -4.23
N THR A 28 18.69 -20.67 -5.03
CA THR A 28 18.08 -19.35 -4.76
C THR A 28 16.66 -19.20 -5.29
N GLY A 29 16.13 -20.20 -6.02
CA GLY A 29 14.80 -20.15 -6.62
C GLY A 29 13.63 -20.49 -5.67
N THR A 30 13.88 -21.24 -4.59
CA THR A 30 12.78 -21.79 -3.76
C THR A 30 12.31 -20.82 -2.66
N GLU A 31 13.19 -20.01 -2.08
CA GLU A 31 12.79 -19.08 -1.01
C GLU A 31 11.96 -17.89 -1.53
N THR A 32 12.28 -17.39 -2.72
CA THR A 32 11.55 -16.27 -3.33
C THR A 32 10.09 -16.65 -3.63
N THR A 33 9.84 -17.90 -4.02
CA THR A 33 8.46 -18.39 -4.25
C THR A 33 7.65 -18.51 -2.96
N ALA A 34 8.25 -19.00 -1.87
CA ALA A 34 7.53 -19.13 -0.59
C ALA A 34 7.10 -17.77 -0.02
N GLN A 35 7.96 -16.75 -0.15
CA GLN A 35 7.71 -15.42 0.40
C GLN A 35 6.77 -14.58 -0.47
N GLU A 36 6.83 -14.72 -1.80
CA GLU A 36 5.86 -14.12 -2.72
C GLU A 36 4.47 -14.75 -2.57
N VAL A 37 4.41 -16.07 -2.34
CA VAL A 37 3.17 -16.77 -1.98
C VAL A 37 2.67 -16.31 -0.61
N PHE A 38 3.55 -16.02 0.35
CA PHE A 38 3.15 -15.51 1.65
C PHE A 38 2.58 -14.10 1.58
N SER A 39 3.19 -13.16 0.86
CA SER A 39 2.71 -11.78 0.77
C SER A 39 1.40 -11.67 -0.03
N LYS A 40 1.31 -12.31 -1.20
CA LYS A 40 0.06 -12.41 -1.98
C LYS A 40 -1.01 -13.16 -1.19
N GLY A 41 -0.62 -14.26 -0.54
CA GLY A 41 -1.50 -15.05 0.31
C GLY A 41 -2.02 -14.27 1.51
N LEU A 42 -1.21 -13.40 2.13
CA LEU A 42 -1.63 -12.60 3.28
C LEU A 42 -2.67 -11.55 2.87
N GLY A 43 -2.45 -10.83 1.78
CA GLY A 43 -3.42 -9.86 1.26
C GLY A 43 -4.74 -10.50 0.85
N GLU A 44 -4.68 -11.64 0.16
CA GLU A 44 -5.88 -12.41 -0.21
C GLU A 44 -6.58 -12.99 1.02
N LEU A 45 -5.84 -13.55 1.99
CA LEU A 45 -6.40 -14.04 3.25
C LEU A 45 -7.10 -12.93 4.01
N LEU A 46 -6.48 -11.76 4.14
CA LEU A 46 -7.05 -10.62 4.88
C LEU A 46 -8.30 -10.08 4.19
N SER A 47 -8.28 -9.92 2.86
CA SER A 47 -9.45 -9.45 2.10
C SER A 47 -10.60 -10.46 2.13
N LEU A 48 -10.29 -11.75 2.05
CA LEU A 48 -11.24 -12.85 2.12
C LEU A 48 -11.83 -12.99 3.53
N GLU A 49 -11.03 -12.77 4.58
CA GLU A 49 -11.48 -12.76 5.96
C GLU A 49 -12.37 -11.53 6.24
N ALA A 50 -12.03 -10.35 5.73
CA ALA A 50 -12.86 -9.15 5.81
C ALA A 50 -14.23 -9.36 5.13
N LYS A 51 -14.25 -9.99 3.94
CA LYS A 51 -15.48 -10.32 3.21
C LYS A 51 -16.34 -11.33 3.99
N LYS A 52 -15.73 -12.39 4.54
CA LYS A 52 -16.42 -13.37 5.40
C LYS A 52 -16.99 -12.72 6.66
N PHE A 53 -16.27 -11.76 7.25
CA PHE A 53 -16.73 -11.04 8.42
C PHE A 53 -17.98 -10.19 8.12
N ARG A 54 -17.98 -9.42 7.02
CA ARG A 54 -19.16 -8.67 6.57
C ARG A 54 -20.35 -9.59 6.30
N GLN A 55 -20.12 -10.73 5.66
CA GLN A 55 -21.17 -11.72 5.43
C GLN A 55 -21.74 -12.30 6.73
N ARG A 56 -20.92 -12.54 7.75
CA ARG A 56 -21.39 -13.00 9.07
C ARG A 56 -22.22 -11.93 9.78
N ILE A 57 -21.80 -10.67 9.74
CA ILE A 57 -22.59 -9.56 10.30
C ILE A 57 -23.93 -9.44 9.57
N ALA A 58 -23.93 -9.47 8.25
CA ALA A 58 -25.14 -9.41 7.45
C ALA A 58 -26.10 -10.57 7.81
N LYS A 59 -25.60 -11.80 7.94
CA LYS A 59 -26.40 -12.95 8.37
C LYS A 59 -26.96 -12.80 9.79
N MET A 60 -26.19 -12.22 10.72
CA MET A 60 -26.67 -11.94 12.09
C MET A 60 -27.77 -10.87 12.08
N LEU A 61 -27.62 -9.82 11.28
CA LEU A 61 -28.64 -8.78 11.10
C LEU A 61 -29.93 -9.37 10.53
N VAL A 62 -29.84 -10.21 9.50
CA VAL A 62 -30.99 -10.92 8.93
C VAL A 62 -31.65 -11.85 9.96
N GLY A 63 -30.86 -12.53 10.80
CA GLY A 63 -31.39 -13.35 11.89
C GLY A 63 -32.17 -12.55 12.92
N VAL A 64 -31.67 -11.35 13.28
CA VAL A 64 -32.35 -10.44 14.21
C VAL A 64 -33.66 -9.92 13.62
N THR A 65 -33.67 -9.50 12.34
CA THR A 65 -34.87 -8.98 11.69
C THR A 65 -35.92 -10.08 11.48
N ALA A 66 -35.49 -11.30 11.14
CA ALA A 66 -36.40 -12.44 11.05
C ALA A 66 -37.01 -12.78 12.42
N PHE A 67 -36.20 -12.78 13.49
CA PHE A 67 -36.69 -13.05 14.84
C PHE A 67 -37.71 -12.01 15.31
N THR A 68 -37.46 -10.72 15.06
CA THR A 68 -38.42 -9.66 15.42
C THR A 68 -39.71 -9.75 14.61
N ALA A 69 -39.62 -10.07 13.31
CA ALA A 69 -40.80 -10.27 12.46
C ALA A 69 -41.65 -11.47 12.91
N VAL A 70 -41.01 -12.58 13.29
CA VAL A 70 -41.69 -13.74 13.85
C VAL A 70 -42.37 -13.35 15.15
N ALA A 71 -41.66 -12.73 16.10
CA ALA A 71 -42.23 -12.30 17.37
C ALA A 71 -43.45 -11.36 17.19
N LEU A 72 -43.39 -10.45 16.21
CA LEU A 72 -44.52 -9.56 15.89
C LEU A 72 -45.71 -10.35 15.32
N SER A 73 -45.44 -11.31 14.43
CA SER A 73 -46.47 -12.15 13.81
C SER A 73 -47.16 -13.04 14.85
N THR A 74 -46.40 -13.63 15.78
CA THR A 74 -46.94 -14.43 16.89
C THR A 74 -47.82 -13.58 17.80
N ARG A 75 -47.44 -12.32 18.06
CA ARG A 75 -48.26 -11.36 18.81
C ARG A 75 -49.60 -11.07 18.12
N VAL A 76 -49.61 -10.92 16.80
CA VAL A 76 -50.85 -10.70 16.02
C VAL A 76 -51.74 -11.94 16.06
N LEU A 77 -51.16 -13.14 16.00
CA LEU A 77 -51.93 -14.39 15.95
C LEU A 77 -52.61 -14.76 17.28
N LEU A 78 -51.94 -14.54 18.42
CA LEU A 78 -52.48 -14.94 19.74
C LEU A 78 -53.52 -13.96 20.31
N GLY A 79 -53.65 -12.76 19.73
CA GLY A 79 -54.42 -11.69 20.32
C GLY A 79 -53.71 -11.03 21.50
N GLN A 80 -54.03 -9.76 21.75
CA GLN A 80 -53.29 -8.93 22.70
C GLN A 80 -53.40 -9.44 24.15
N GLU A 81 -54.57 -9.92 24.57
CA GLU A 81 -54.80 -10.36 25.95
C GLU A 81 -54.05 -11.66 26.29
N SER A 82 -54.05 -12.64 25.38
CA SER A 82 -53.30 -13.89 25.56
C SER A 82 -51.79 -13.63 25.60
N TRP A 83 -51.32 -12.66 24.82
CA TRP A 83 -49.91 -12.28 24.80
C TRP A 83 -49.48 -11.58 26.11
N GLU A 84 -50.31 -10.66 26.62
CA GLU A 84 -50.06 -9.97 27.89
C GLU A 84 -50.12 -10.93 29.09
N ALA A 85 -50.97 -11.96 29.03
CA ALA A 85 -51.01 -13.02 30.05
C ALA A 85 -49.74 -13.89 30.05
N LEU A 86 -49.15 -14.14 28.88
CA LEU A 86 -47.93 -14.95 28.73
C LEU A 86 -46.67 -14.16 29.07
N LEU A 87 -46.62 -12.89 28.70
CA LEU A 87 -45.45 -12.02 28.84
C LEU A 87 -45.91 -10.62 29.27
N PRO A 88 -45.81 -10.30 30.57
CA PRO A 88 -46.14 -8.97 31.05
C PRO A 88 -45.28 -7.94 30.31
N THR A 89 -45.92 -6.93 29.74
CA THR A 89 -45.29 -5.88 28.92
C THR A 89 -44.13 -5.19 29.65
N GLU A 90 -44.20 -5.13 30.99
CA GLU A 90 -43.15 -4.60 31.87
C GLU A 90 -41.79 -5.31 31.70
N TYR A 91 -41.77 -6.60 31.34
CA TYR A 91 -40.52 -7.36 31.16
C TYR A 91 -40.09 -7.53 29.71
N VAL A 92 -41.02 -7.45 28.76
CA VAL A 92 -40.72 -7.66 27.33
C VAL A 92 -39.82 -6.56 26.79
N VAL A 93 -40.15 -5.29 27.06
CA VAL A 93 -39.38 -4.14 26.58
C VAL A 93 -37.94 -4.13 27.10
N PRO A 94 -37.68 -4.22 28.43
CA PRO A 94 -36.30 -4.29 28.93
C PRO A 94 -35.58 -5.58 28.51
N GLY A 95 -36.30 -6.70 28.37
CA GLY A 95 -35.76 -7.95 27.86
C GLY A 95 -35.21 -7.80 26.44
N VAL A 96 -36.00 -7.25 25.51
CA VAL A 96 -35.59 -7.02 24.12
C VAL A 96 -34.45 -6.00 24.04
N LEU A 97 -34.50 -4.91 24.82
CA LEU A 97 -33.43 -3.91 24.87
C LEU A 97 -32.12 -4.51 25.40
N SER A 98 -32.17 -5.31 26.46
CA SER A 98 -30.98 -5.98 27.01
C SER A 98 -30.40 -7.00 26.02
N ALA A 99 -31.26 -7.73 25.30
CA ALA A 99 -30.84 -8.68 24.28
C ALA A 99 -30.17 -7.97 23.09
N MET A 100 -30.75 -6.85 22.62
CA MET A 100 -30.14 -5.99 21.60
C MET A 100 -28.78 -5.43 22.05
N LEU A 101 -28.70 -4.95 23.29
CA LEU A 101 -27.46 -4.44 23.88
C LEU A 101 -26.39 -5.55 23.98
N LEU A 102 -26.74 -6.74 24.46
CA LEU A 102 -25.85 -7.90 24.51
C LEU A 102 -25.40 -8.33 23.11
N LEU A 103 -26.29 -8.36 22.12
CA LEU A 103 -25.95 -8.73 20.75
C LEU A 103 -24.98 -7.72 20.12
N SER A 104 -25.20 -6.42 20.35
CA SER A 104 -24.31 -5.36 19.88
C SER A 104 -22.93 -5.44 20.56
N LEU A 105 -22.88 -5.68 21.87
CA LEU A 105 -21.63 -5.90 22.61
C LEU A 105 -20.89 -7.16 22.12
N LEU A 106 -21.61 -8.25 21.85
CA LEU A 106 -21.04 -9.48 21.28
C LEU A 106 -20.50 -9.26 19.87
N ALA A 107 -21.21 -8.49 19.05
CA ALA A 107 -20.76 -8.12 17.71
C ALA A 107 -19.47 -7.27 17.78
N VAL A 108 -19.41 -6.29 18.69
CA VAL A 108 -18.22 -5.47 18.95
C VAL A 108 -17.08 -6.30 19.55
N HIS A 109 -17.36 -7.26 20.44
CA HIS A 109 -16.31 -8.09 21.03
C HIS A 109 -15.76 -9.10 20.02
N ARG A 110 -16.62 -9.71 19.19
CA ARG A 110 -16.19 -10.61 18.12
C ARG A 110 -15.42 -9.87 17.02
N SER A 111 -15.74 -8.60 16.75
CA SER A 111 -14.97 -7.78 15.80
C SER A 111 -13.55 -7.44 16.29
N ARG A 112 -13.29 -7.50 17.61
CA ARG A 112 -11.97 -7.22 18.19
C ARG A 112 -10.95 -8.36 18.05
N LYS A 113 -11.37 -9.63 18.05
CA LYS A 113 -10.45 -10.78 17.97
C LYS A 113 -9.58 -10.85 16.71
N PRO A 114 -10.10 -10.68 15.47
CA PRO A 114 -9.25 -10.71 14.28
C PRO A 114 -8.21 -9.59 14.29
N ARG A 115 -8.55 -8.41 14.83
CA ARG A 115 -7.63 -7.28 14.96
C ARG A 115 -6.40 -7.58 15.83
N GLN A 116 -6.51 -8.48 16.81
CA GLN A 116 -5.34 -8.85 17.63
C GLN A 116 -4.35 -9.71 16.85
N ARG A 117 -4.83 -10.62 15.99
CA ARG A 117 -3.96 -11.47 15.17
C ARG A 117 -3.21 -10.67 14.11
N THR A 118 -3.88 -9.72 13.45
CA THR A 118 -3.22 -8.83 12.49
C THR A 118 -2.14 -8.00 13.15
N ARG A 119 -2.38 -7.50 14.38
CA ARG A 119 -1.36 -6.77 15.16
C ARG A 119 -0.14 -7.62 15.46
N THR A 120 -0.32 -8.86 15.92
CA THR A 120 0.82 -9.73 16.24
C THR A 120 1.63 -10.09 15.00
N LEU A 121 0.97 -10.35 13.87
CA LEU A 121 1.66 -10.64 12.60
C LEU A 121 2.39 -9.40 12.07
N THR A 122 1.74 -8.23 12.06
CA THR A 122 2.37 -6.97 11.64
C THR A 122 3.56 -6.64 12.52
N ALA A 123 3.46 -6.85 13.84
CA ALA A 123 4.57 -6.65 14.76
C ALA A 123 5.71 -7.65 14.53
N GLN A 124 5.42 -8.90 14.14
CA GLN A 124 6.45 -9.87 13.78
C GLN A 124 7.14 -9.51 12.47
N VAL A 125 6.39 -9.09 11.46
CA VAL A 125 6.93 -8.62 10.17
C VAL A 125 7.77 -7.36 10.36
N ALA A 126 7.29 -6.41 11.17
CA ALA A 126 8.03 -5.19 11.53
C ALA A 126 9.38 -5.50 12.21
N LYS A 127 9.45 -6.57 13.02
CA LYS A 127 10.69 -6.99 13.67
C LYS A 127 11.72 -7.62 12.72
N GLN A 128 11.29 -8.15 11.58
CA GLN A 128 12.20 -8.82 10.66
C GLN A 128 13.04 -7.84 9.82
N THR A 129 12.71 -6.53 9.83
CA THR A 129 13.46 -5.46 9.14
C THR A 129 13.91 -5.83 7.71
N ASP A 130 13.08 -6.58 6.99
CA ASP A 130 13.36 -7.01 5.62
C ASP A 130 12.71 -6.04 4.63
N VAL A 131 13.49 -5.51 3.69
CA VAL A 131 13.05 -4.60 2.62
C VAL A 131 11.92 -5.25 1.78
N ARG A 132 11.89 -6.58 1.68
CA ARG A 132 10.84 -7.32 0.97
C ARG A 132 9.47 -7.22 1.64
N SER A 133 9.42 -6.89 2.93
CA SER A 133 8.17 -6.75 3.68
C SER A 133 7.45 -5.41 3.45
N VAL A 134 8.09 -4.44 2.80
CA VAL A 134 7.57 -3.07 2.63
C VAL A 134 6.21 -3.07 1.93
N GLY A 135 6.03 -3.87 0.87
CA GLY A 135 4.75 -3.96 0.16
C GLY A 135 3.60 -4.38 1.08
N GLY A 136 3.80 -5.46 1.85
CA GLY A 136 2.79 -5.95 2.80
C GLY A 136 2.50 -4.96 3.93
N LEU A 137 3.51 -4.24 4.41
CA LEU A 137 3.33 -3.18 5.41
C LEU A 137 2.52 -1.99 4.86
N ILE A 138 2.72 -1.61 3.59
CA ILE A 138 1.91 -0.57 2.92
C ILE A 138 0.46 -1.03 2.79
N ASP A 139 0.23 -2.28 2.40
CA ASP A 139 -1.13 -2.84 2.30
C ASP A 139 -1.84 -2.81 3.67
N VAL A 140 -1.09 -3.08 4.75
CA VAL A 140 -1.60 -2.98 6.13
C VAL A 140 -2.02 -1.55 6.50
N LEU A 141 -1.41 -0.51 5.93
CA LEU A 141 -1.85 0.87 6.15
C LEU A 141 -3.25 1.16 5.59
N THR A 142 -3.80 0.32 4.71
CA THR A 142 -5.20 0.46 4.26
C THR A 142 -6.22 -0.03 5.29
N LEU A 143 -5.76 -0.76 6.31
CA LEU A 143 -6.64 -1.33 7.33
C LEU A 143 -7.04 -0.27 8.35
N ASP A 144 -8.34 -0.22 8.67
CA ASP A 144 -8.93 0.70 9.67
C ASP A 144 -8.68 0.20 11.12
N ASP A 145 -7.40 0.03 11.47
CA ASP A 145 -6.96 -0.28 12.84
C ASP A 145 -5.79 0.61 13.25
N GLY A 146 -6.07 1.65 14.03
CA GLY A 146 -5.08 2.68 14.40
C GLY A 146 -3.78 2.14 15.01
N LYS A 147 -3.85 1.09 15.84
CA LYS A 147 -2.63 0.49 16.44
C LYS A 147 -1.79 -0.28 15.41
N THR A 148 -2.43 -1.03 14.52
CA THR A 148 -1.70 -1.74 13.46
C THR A 148 -1.07 -0.73 12.50
N HIS A 149 -1.81 0.33 12.18
CA HIS A 149 -1.34 1.44 11.36
C HIS A 149 -0.12 2.14 11.98
N GLU A 150 -0.13 2.40 13.29
CA GLU A 150 1.01 2.98 14.02
C GLU A 150 2.27 2.10 13.94
N ILE A 151 2.12 0.79 14.17
CA ILE A 151 3.24 -0.17 14.07
C ILE A 151 3.80 -0.20 12.64
N ALA A 152 2.93 -0.23 11.63
CA ALA A 152 3.33 -0.22 10.23
C ALA A 152 4.03 1.08 9.84
N ILE A 153 3.56 2.24 10.30
CA ILE A 153 4.25 3.53 10.08
C ILE A 153 5.66 3.50 10.67
N ILE A 154 5.81 3.01 11.91
CA ILE A 154 7.14 2.95 12.55
C ILE A 154 8.10 2.10 11.72
N ALA A 155 7.67 0.90 11.34
CA ALA A 155 8.48 -0.01 10.53
C ALA A 155 8.81 0.58 9.15
N LEU A 156 7.82 1.18 8.47
CA LEU A 156 8.02 1.79 7.16
C LEU A 156 8.91 3.02 7.20
N THR A 157 8.87 3.83 8.26
CA THR A 157 9.79 4.97 8.42
C THR A 157 11.25 4.51 8.43
N GLU A 158 11.53 3.33 8.97
CA GLU A 158 12.89 2.76 9.01
C GLU A 158 13.27 2.05 7.70
N LEU A 159 12.32 1.36 7.07
CA LEU A 159 12.58 0.52 5.88
C LEU A 159 12.54 1.28 4.55
N LEU A 160 11.67 2.27 4.40
CA LEU A 160 11.51 3.02 3.15
C LEU A 160 12.82 3.68 2.66
N PRO A 161 13.63 4.33 3.52
CA PRO A 161 14.88 4.94 3.09
C PRO A 161 15.95 3.94 2.64
N GLN A 162 15.78 2.65 2.95
CA GLN A 162 16.71 1.58 2.59
C GLN A 162 16.40 0.98 1.20
N LEU A 163 15.27 1.35 0.58
CA LEU A 163 14.92 0.88 -0.75
C LEU A 163 15.92 1.38 -1.78
N MET A 164 16.48 0.45 -2.54
CA MET A 164 17.36 0.74 -3.66
C MET A 164 16.59 0.75 -4.98
N GLU A 165 17.20 1.26 -6.04
CA GLU A 165 16.63 1.23 -7.38
C GLU A 165 16.31 -0.21 -7.85
N SER A 166 17.14 -1.20 -7.48
CA SER A 166 16.90 -2.62 -7.78
C SER A 166 15.61 -3.15 -7.16
N ASP A 167 15.15 -2.53 -6.08
CA ASP A 167 13.96 -2.90 -5.33
C ASP A 167 12.69 -2.27 -5.90
N ALA A 168 12.78 -1.51 -7.01
CA ALA A 168 11.61 -0.87 -7.62
C ALA A 168 10.51 -1.87 -8.04
N GLY A 169 10.87 -3.14 -8.25
CA GLY A 169 9.92 -4.23 -8.51
C GLY A 169 9.14 -4.71 -7.27
N LEU A 170 9.62 -4.43 -6.05
CA LEU A 170 8.94 -4.81 -4.81
C LEU A 170 7.65 -4.01 -4.56
N LEU A 171 7.57 -2.80 -5.13
CA LEU A 171 6.40 -1.93 -5.00
C LEU A 171 5.54 -1.96 -6.27
N ASN A 172 4.32 -2.48 -6.13
CA ASN A 172 3.34 -2.43 -7.20
C ASN A 172 2.79 -1.00 -7.40
N SER A 173 2.06 -0.78 -8.50
CA SER A 173 1.51 0.54 -8.83
C SER A 173 0.46 1.02 -7.83
N ALA A 174 -0.30 0.12 -7.20
CA ALA A 174 -1.30 0.46 -6.19
C ALA A 174 -0.66 0.94 -4.89
N GLN A 175 0.41 0.29 -4.43
CA GLN A 175 1.19 0.66 -3.26
C GLN A 175 1.88 2.01 -3.46
N ARG A 176 2.47 2.26 -4.64
CA ARG A 176 3.01 3.59 -5.01
C ARG A 176 1.93 4.67 -4.99
N ALA A 177 0.75 4.39 -5.55
CA ALA A 177 -0.38 5.32 -5.49
C ALA A 177 -0.84 5.59 -4.05
N GLN A 178 -0.78 4.59 -3.17
CA GLN A 178 -1.10 4.75 -1.75
C GLN A 178 -0.08 5.62 -1.02
N LEU A 179 1.21 5.45 -1.26
CA LEU A 179 2.26 6.33 -0.72
C LEU A 179 2.07 7.77 -1.19
N ASN A 180 1.80 7.97 -2.49
CA ASN A 180 1.48 9.29 -3.04
C ASN A 180 0.25 9.91 -2.37
N ARG A 181 -0.80 9.12 -2.12
CA ARG A 181 -1.99 9.58 -1.39
C ARG A 181 -1.63 10.06 0.02
N PHE A 182 -0.76 9.36 0.74
CA PHE A 182 -0.30 9.81 2.07
C PHE A 182 0.45 11.15 2.04
N LEU A 183 1.18 11.42 0.95
CA LEU A 183 1.85 12.70 0.74
C LEU A 183 0.85 13.83 0.39
N SER A 184 -0.17 13.55 -0.42
CA SER A 184 -1.17 14.54 -0.84
C SER A 184 -2.10 15.01 0.29
N ILE A 185 -2.28 14.22 1.34
CA ILE A 185 -3.11 14.60 2.48
C ILE A 185 -2.37 15.68 3.30
N PRO A 186 -2.99 16.80 3.71
CA PRO A 186 -2.34 17.75 4.62
C PRO A 186 -2.01 17.13 5.98
N ILE A 187 -0.87 17.48 6.58
CA ILE A 187 -0.44 16.95 7.88
C ILE A 187 -1.45 17.30 8.99
N GLU A 188 -2.13 18.43 8.83
CA GLU A 188 -3.11 18.95 9.79
C GLU A 188 -4.49 18.28 9.67
N ASN A 189 -4.68 17.36 8.71
CA ASN A 189 -6.00 16.78 8.48
C ASN A 189 -6.46 15.92 9.69
N PRO A 190 -7.57 16.28 10.35
CA PRO A 190 -8.05 15.58 11.54
C PRO A 190 -8.49 14.14 11.28
N LEU A 191 -8.78 13.76 10.03
CA LEU A 191 -9.20 12.39 9.68
C LEU A 191 -8.17 11.30 10.03
N TYR A 192 -6.89 11.67 10.17
CA TYR A 192 -5.81 10.73 10.47
C TYR A 192 -5.28 10.86 11.89
N LYS A 193 -5.84 11.78 12.68
CA LYS A 193 -5.52 11.91 14.10
C LYS A 193 -6.50 11.06 14.90
N ASP A 194 -5.96 10.20 15.76
CA ASP A 194 -6.78 9.60 16.81
C ASP A 194 -7.40 10.73 17.64
N VAL A 195 -8.63 10.58 18.11
CA VAL A 195 -9.39 11.62 18.81
C VAL A 195 -8.59 12.19 20.00
N ARG A 196 -7.77 11.34 20.61
CA ARG A 196 -6.85 11.69 21.70
C ARG A 196 -5.71 12.64 21.30
N THR A 197 -5.32 12.63 20.03
CA THR A 197 -4.22 13.41 19.45
C THR A 197 -4.67 14.69 18.75
N LEU A 198 -5.98 14.95 18.68
CA LEU A 198 -6.51 16.15 18.01
C LEU A 198 -5.94 17.46 18.58
N LEU A 199 -5.62 17.47 19.88
CA LEU A 199 -5.05 18.63 20.57
C LEU A 199 -3.52 18.69 20.52
N GLN A 200 -2.84 17.65 20.01
CA GLN A 200 -1.38 17.65 19.90
C GLN A 200 -0.93 18.15 18.51
N PRO A 201 0.17 18.92 18.45
CA PRO A 201 0.80 19.27 17.18
C PRO A 201 1.17 18.01 16.39
N ALA A 202 1.35 18.15 15.08
CA ALA A 202 1.74 17.03 14.21
C ALA A 202 2.86 16.21 14.84
N SER A 203 2.63 14.89 14.98
CA SER A 203 3.63 14.03 15.62
C SER A 203 4.92 14.03 14.80
N SER A 204 6.06 14.07 15.50
CA SER A 204 7.38 13.93 14.88
C SER A 204 7.46 12.68 13.98
N GLN A 205 6.75 11.62 14.36
CA GLN A 205 6.65 10.37 13.62
C GLN A 205 5.97 10.54 12.24
N ALA A 206 4.88 11.30 12.14
CA ALA A 206 4.21 11.53 10.86
C ALA A 206 5.09 12.33 9.89
N ILE A 207 5.88 13.27 10.43
CA ILE A 207 6.86 14.04 9.66
C ILE A 207 7.98 13.11 9.17
N ALA A 208 8.55 12.30 10.07
CA ALA A 208 9.59 11.34 9.72
C ALA A 208 9.13 10.34 8.65
N PHE A 209 7.90 9.83 8.77
CA PHE A 209 7.31 8.92 7.80
C PHE A 209 7.19 9.55 6.41
N ARG A 210 6.72 10.81 6.31
CA ARG A 210 6.64 11.50 5.01
C ARG A 210 8.00 11.74 4.39
N VAL A 211 9.00 12.11 5.19
CA VAL A 211 10.38 12.25 4.72
C VAL A 211 10.90 10.90 4.20
N ALA A 212 10.62 9.81 4.90
CA ALA A 212 11.00 8.46 4.46
C ALA A 212 10.30 8.06 3.14
N ILE A 213 9.02 8.39 2.95
CA ILE A 213 8.32 8.20 1.67
C ILE A 213 9.01 8.99 0.55
N LEU A 214 9.33 10.27 0.77
CA LEU A 214 9.99 11.11 -0.23
C LEU A 214 11.37 10.56 -0.61
N GLN A 215 12.15 10.10 0.36
CA GLN A 215 13.44 9.45 0.10
C GLN A 215 13.28 8.18 -0.74
N ALA A 216 12.33 7.32 -0.39
CA ALA A 216 12.04 6.11 -1.16
C ALA A 216 11.59 6.44 -2.58
N LEU A 217 10.67 7.40 -2.76
CA LEU A 217 10.19 7.80 -4.08
C LEU A 217 11.30 8.39 -4.96
N GLY A 218 12.33 9.02 -4.39
CA GLY A 218 13.52 9.41 -5.15
C GLY A 218 14.25 8.22 -5.79
N GLN A 219 14.23 7.06 -5.13
CA GLN A 219 14.89 5.83 -5.57
C GLN A 219 14.01 4.93 -6.45
N VAL A 220 12.72 4.78 -6.12
CA VAL A 220 11.82 3.81 -6.78
C VAL A 220 10.56 4.44 -7.40
N GLY A 221 10.45 5.76 -7.35
CA GLY A 221 9.30 6.51 -7.86
C GLY A 221 9.13 6.42 -9.38
N ASP A 222 7.91 6.72 -9.82
CA ASP A 222 7.52 6.79 -11.22
C ASP A 222 7.10 8.22 -11.62
N SER A 223 6.68 8.41 -12.87
CA SER A 223 6.22 9.71 -13.37
C SER A 223 4.98 10.25 -12.64
N LYS A 224 4.18 9.39 -11.98
CA LYS A 224 3.00 9.82 -11.22
C LYS A 224 3.38 10.46 -9.89
N ALA A 225 4.48 10.00 -9.27
CA ALA A 225 5.01 10.61 -8.06
C ALA A 225 5.48 12.05 -8.31
N LEU A 226 5.97 12.36 -9.52
CA LEU A 226 6.53 13.68 -9.87
C LEU A 226 5.54 14.83 -9.60
N ALA A 227 4.29 14.69 -10.05
CA ALA A 227 3.28 15.72 -9.84
C ALA A 227 2.99 16.00 -8.35
N VAL A 228 2.96 14.94 -7.53
CA VAL A 228 2.70 15.07 -6.09
C VAL A 228 3.90 15.70 -5.37
N VAL A 229 5.11 15.28 -5.71
CA VAL A 229 6.34 15.84 -5.10
C VAL A 229 6.55 17.29 -5.50
N GLU A 230 6.30 17.65 -6.77
CA GLU A 230 6.35 19.02 -7.26
C GLU A 230 5.32 19.91 -6.58
N GLN A 231 4.10 19.42 -6.38
CA GLN A 231 3.08 20.13 -5.61
C GLN A 231 3.56 20.45 -4.18
N ILE A 232 4.26 19.53 -3.52
CA ILE A 232 4.78 19.73 -2.16
C ILE A 232 5.97 20.70 -2.16
N ALA A 233 6.89 20.57 -3.12
CA ALA A 233 8.05 21.44 -3.26
C ALA A 233 7.67 22.89 -3.62
N ASN A 234 6.52 23.10 -4.26
CA ASN A 234 6.03 24.45 -4.59
C ASN A 234 5.22 25.11 -3.45
N GLN A 235 4.88 24.36 -2.39
CA GLN A 235 4.13 24.92 -1.25
C GLN A 235 5.06 25.64 -0.28
N LYS A 236 4.66 26.84 0.18
CA LYS A 236 5.42 27.58 1.20
C LYS A 236 5.22 26.94 2.59
N PRO A 237 6.25 26.37 3.23
CA PRO A 237 6.10 25.73 4.53
C PRO A 237 5.86 26.76 5.64
N LYS A 238 4.89 26.50 6.52
CA LYS A 238 4.52 27.36 7.66
C LYS A 238 5.11 26.86 8.96
N THR A 239 5.14 25.55 9.16
CA THR A 239 5.64 24.91 10.39
C THR A 239 7.07 24.37 10.21
N SER A 240 7.79 24.13 11.31
CA SER A 240 9.12 23.48 11.25
C SER A 240 9.06 22.06 10.68
N GLY A 241 7.97 21.33 10.94
CA GLY A 241 7.72 20.01 10.35
C GLY A 241 7.52 20.06 8.83
N GLU A 242 6.72 21.02 8.36
CA GLU A 242 6.53 21.26 6.92
C GLU A 242 7.82 21.68 6.23
N LYS A 243 8.68 22.49 6.88
CA LYS A 243 9.99 22.85 6.33
C LYS A 243 10.84 21.62 6.02
N ARG A 244 10.91 20.68 6.97
CA ARG A 244 11.65 19.41 6.78
C ARG A 244 11.10 18.57 5.63
N ILE A 245 9.77 18.51 5.48
CA ILE A 245 9.12 17.78 4.38
C ILE A 245 9.38 18.47 3.05
N HIS A 246 9.29 19.80 3.01
CA HIS A 246 9.58 20.61 1.84
C HIS A 246 11.03 20.43 1.38
N GLU A 247 12.01 20.51 2.30
CA GLU A 247 13.42 20.25 2.01
C GLU A 247 13.64 18.85 1.41
N ALA A 248 13.02 17.82 2.00
CA ALA A 248 13.07 16.46 1.47
C ALA A 248 12.40 16.33 0.09
N ALA A 249 11.31 17.06 -0.16
CA ALA A 249 10.61 17.05 -1.44
C ALA A 249 11.45 17.73 -2.54
N VAL A 250 12.11 18.84 -2.25
CA VAL A 250 13.03 19.52 -3.18
C VAL A 250 14.20 18.60 -3.55
N ALA A 251 14.78 17.90 -2.58
CA ALA A 251 15.84 16.92 -2.82
C ALA A 251 15.36 15.70 -3.63
N CYS A 252 14.14 15.20 -3.33
CA CYS A 252 13.51 14.12 -4.09
C CYS A 252 13.21 14.53 -5.54
N LEU A 253 12.82 15.78 -5.77
CA LEU A 253 12.37 16.24 -7.08
C LEU A 253 13.49 16.21 -8.13
N SER A 254 14.72 16.59 -7.76
CA SER A 254 15.86 16.54 -8.70
C SER A 254 16.18 15.11 -9.13
N THR A 255 16.26 14.18 -8.16
CA THR A 255 16.52 12.75 -8.41
C THR A 255 15.42 12.11 -9.24
N LEU A 256 14.15 12.40 -8.91
CA LEU A 256 12.99 11.85 -9.60
C LEU A 256 12.87 12.35 -11.04
N ARG A 257 13.19 13.63 -11.33
CA ARG A 257 13.20 14.16 -12.71
C ARG A 257 14.21 13.44 -13.59
N HIS A 258 15.45 13.29 -13.12
CA HIS A 258 16.49 12.56 -13.87
C HIS A 258 16.09 11.11 -14.14
N ARG A 259 15.49 10.44 -13.16
CA ARG A 259 15.00 9.07 -13.32
C ARG A 259 13.90 8.95 -14.37
N VAL A 260 12.91 9.85 -14.33
CA VAL A 260 11.79 9.86 -15.30
C VAL A 260 12.32 10.12 -16.72
N GLU A 261 13.27 11.04 -16.88
CA GLU A 261 13.92 11.30 -18.17
C GLU A 261 14.67 10.06 -18.69
N GLN A 262 15.43 9.38 -17.83
CA GLN A 262 16.12 8.14 -18.19
C GLN A 262 15.14 7.01 -18.61
N MET A 263 14.00 6.89 -17.93
CA MET A 263 12.93 5.95 -18.31
C MET A 263 12.29 6.30 -19.65
N GLN A 264 12.09 7.59 -19.95
CA GLN A 264 11.56 8.03 -21.24
C GLN A 264 12.56 7.77 -22.37
N ASN A 265 13.85 8.04 -22.15
CA ASN A 265 14.90 7.81 -23.13
C ASN A 265 15.04 6.30 -23.45
N SER A 266 15.07 5.44 -22.43
CA SER A 266 15.15 3.98 -22.62
C SER A 266 13.93 3.41 -23.36
N SER A 267 12.71 3.86 -23.03
CA SER A 267 11.50 3.42 -23.74
C SER A 267 11.43 3.92 -25.19
N THR A 268 11.98 5.09 -25.48
CA THR A 268 12.06 5.63 -26.84
C THR A 268 13.04 4.83 -27.70
N LEU A 269 14.20 4.45 -27.15
CA LEU A 269 15.19 3.61 -27.84
C LEU A 269 14.64 2.22 -28.18
N LEU A 270 13.83 1.63 -27.30
CA LEU A 270 13.20 0.33 -27.55
C LEU A 270 12.10 0.39 -28.62
N ARG A 271 11.42 1.53 -28.79
CA ARG A 271 10.44 1.70 -29.88
C ARG A 271 11.11 1.81 -31.25
N ALA A 272 12.25 2.48 -31.33
CA ALA A 272 12.99 2.60 -32.58
C ALA A 272 13.51 1.24 -33.09
N SER A 273 13.93 0.34 -32.18
CA SER A 273 14.35 -1.01 -32.56
C SER A 273 13.17 -1.91 -32.97
N GLN A 274 12.01 -1.79 -32.31
CA GLN A 274 10.80 -2.55 -32.68
C GLN A 274 10.16 -2.09 -34.00
N ALA A 275 10.32 -0.82 -34.37
CA ALA A 275 9.82 -0.30 -35.64
C ALA A 275 10.50 -0.92 -36.88
N SER A 276 11.61 -1.64 -36.71
CA SER A 276 12.30 -2.33 -37.80
C SER A 276 11.70 -3.70 -38.15
N TYR A 277 10.68 -4.16 -37.42
CA TYR A 277 9.90 -5.37 -37.76
C TYR A 277 8.53 -5.00 -38.34
N VAL A 278 8.48 -3.95 -39.17
CA VAL A 278 7.42 -3.84 -40.17
C VAL A 278 7.81 -4.80 -41.27
N ASP A 279 7.01 -5.86 -41.38
CA ASP A 279 7.11 -6.92 -42.37
C ASP A 279 7.50 -6.32 -43.73
N SER A 280 8.70 -6.67 -44.21
CA SER A 280 9.27 -6.10 -45.44
C SER A 280 8.38 -6.36 -46.66
N ASP A 281 7.46 -7.33 -46.54
CA ASP A 281 6.43 -7.63 -47.53
C ASP A 281 5.31 -6.58 -47.62
N THR A 282 5.17 -5.68 -46.64
CA THR A 282 4.17 -4.60 -46.68
C THR A 282 4.70 -3.32 -47.35
N LEU A 283 6.02 -3.16 -47.45
CA LEU A 283 6.66 -2.04 -48.17
C LEU A 283 6.76 -2.29 -49.69
N LEU A 284 6.34 -3.46 -50.17
CA LEU A 284 6.28 -3.81 -51.60
C LEU A 284 4.86 -4.03 -52.13
N ARG A 285 3.84 -3.35 -51.59
CA ARG A 285 2.64 -3.10 -52.39
C ARG A 285 2.93 -1.92 -53.30
N ALA A 286 3.33 -2.22 -54.54
CA ALA A 286 3.28 -1.25 -55.63
C ALA A 286 1.90 -0.57 -55.59
N VAL A 287 1.89 0.76 -55.45
CA VAL A 287 0.68 1.57 -55.64
C VAL A 287 0.24 1.33 -57.08
N THR A 288 -0.68 0.39 -57.25
CA THR A 288 -1.37 0.14 -58.52
C THR A 288 -2.62 0.99 -58.47
N GLY A 289 -2.43 2.29 -58.66
CA GLY A 289 -3.49 3.28 -58.63
C GLY A 289 -3.28 4.25 -59.77
N ASP A 290 -3.86 3.94 -60.92
CA ASP A 290 -4.24 4.91 -61.94
C ASP A 290 -5.23 5.92 -61.31
N GLN A 291 -4.69 6.91 -60.61
CA GLN A 291 -5.43 8.15 -60.37
C GLN A 291 -4.64 9.27 -61.02
N GLU A 292 -5.09 9.57 -62.23
CA GLU A 292 -4.91 10.81 -62.97
C GLU A 292 -5.38 11.98 -62.08
N ALA A 293 -4.51 12.42 -61.18
CA ALA A 293 -4.71 13.63 -60.40
C ALA A 293 -4.24 14.83 -61.24
N PRO A 294 -5.10 15.84 -61.47
CA PRO A 294 -4.77 16.99 -62.31
C PRO A 294 -3.62 17.80 -61.71
N HIS A 295 -2.61 18.07 -62.55
CA HIS A 295 -1.30 18.64 -62.21
C HIS A 295 -1.28 20.13 -61.80
N ASP A 296 -2.43 20.78 -61.61
CA ASP A 296 -2.49 22.25 -61.53
C ASP A 296 -2.35 22.86 -60.12
N ASN A 297 -2.06 22.08 -59.08
CA ASN A 297 -2.08 22.60 -57.70
C ASN A 297 -0.86 22.24 -56.83
N LEU A 298 0.32 22.13 -57.44
CA LEU A 298 1.57 22.05 -56.71
C LEU A 298 2.37 23.35 -56.83
N LEU A 299 2.58 23.97 -55.67
CA LEU A 299 3.59 24.99 -55.35
C LEU A 299 3.26 26.45 -55.73
N ARG A 300 2.70 27.18 -54.76
CA ARG A 300 3.19 28.54 -54.48
C ARG A 300 3.90 28.52 -53.14
N ALA A 301 5.23 28.57 -53.17
CA ALA A 301 6.01 29.04 -52.05
C ALA A 301 5.65 30.52 -51.86
N SER A 302 4.88 30.83 -50.82
CA SER A 302 4.77 32.21 -50.37
C SER A 302 6.09 32.56 -49.67
N GLU A 303 7.00 33.17 -50.42
CA GLU A 303 8.00 34.07 -49.87
C GLU A 303 7.28 35.10 -48.98
N SER A 304 7.58 35.08 -47.68
CA SER A 304 7.23 36.15 -46.74
C SER A 304 8.52 36.93 -46.48
N PRO A 305 8.62 38.19 -46.96
CA PRO A 305 9.72 39.09 -46.67
C PRO A 305 9.41 39.97 -45.44
N PHE A 306 10.37 40.06 -44.50
CA PHE A 306 10.58 41.15 -43.50
C PHE A 306 9.45 41.42 -42.47
N ASP A 307 9.68 41.77 -41.20
CA ASP A 307 10.75 42.50 -40.50
C ASP A 307 11.18 41.82 -39.18
#